data_AF-A0A0F7FQ70-F1
#
_entry.id   AF-A0A0F7FQ70-F1
#
_cell.length_a   1.000
_cell.length_b   1.000
_cell.length_c   1.000
_cell.angle_alpha   90.00
_cell.angle_beta   90.00
_cell.angle_gamma   90.00
#
_symmetry.space_group_name_H-M   'P 1'
#
loop_
_entity.id
_entity.type
_entity.pdbx_description
1 polymer ?
#
loop_
_entity_poly.entity_id
_entity_poly.type
_entity_poly.pdbx_seq_one_letter_code
_entity_poly.pdbx_strand_id
1 'polypeptide(L)'
;MAVAADLGVTAEPLRTWVHQDKVEPVPGRRAAGESEAEELARLRAENARLLKAEKEWYPEHEILRRAAAPTFAPGGEVRLHRWHFISDNRADFGVKRLCRVLGASRAGYYRHLATRARRRRVPGRGEADRGQDPCHPRRAPWRCRSR
;
A
#
# COMPACT_ATOMS: atom_id res chain seq x y z
N MET A 1 -40.77 -5.05 38.01
CA MET A 1 -41.64 -5.77 37.06
C MET A 1 -41.62 -5.17 35.65
N ALA A 2 -41.30 -3.87 35.47
CA ALA A 2 -41.26 -3.24 34.14
C ALA A 2 -40.30 -3.93 33.15
N VAL A 3 -39.04 -4.17 33.52
CA VAL A 3 -38.02 -4.76 32.62
C VAL A 3 -38.42 -6.13 32.05
N ALA A 4 -39.09 -6.99 32.83
CA ALA A 4 -39.55 -8.29 32.34
C ALA A 4 -40.66 -8.15 31.29
N ALA A 5 -41.59 -7.22 31.53
CA ALA A 5 -42.69 -6.92 30.61
C ALA A 5 -42.18 -6.30 29.30
N ASP A 6 -41.19 -5.40 29.37
CA ASP A 6 -40.57 -4.77 28.19
C ASP A 6 -39.85 -5.80 27.29
N LEU A 7 -39.34 -6.88 27.90
CA LEU A 7 -38.67 -7.99 27.22
C LEU A 7 -39.63 -9.11 26.78
N GLY A 8 -40.93 -9.00 27.09
CA GLY A 8 -41.93 -10.02 26.77
C GLY A 8 -41.74 -11.36 27.52
N VAL A 9 -41.04 -11.35 28.65
CA VAL A 9 -40.76 -12.54 29.46
C VAL A 9 -41.40 -12.42 30.84
N THR A 10 -41.70 -13.56 31.46
CA THR A 10 -42.19 -13.56 32.85
C THR A 10 -41.06 -13.24 33.83
N ALA A 11 -41.42 -12.79 35.03
CA ALA A 11 -40.43 -12.36 36.03
C ALA A 11 -39.57 -13.51 36.58
N GLU A 12 -40.04 -14.76 36.51
CA GLU A 12 -39.35 -15.95 37.01
C GLU A 12 -38.12 -16.33 36.15
N PRO A 13 -38.23 -16.50 34.82
CA PRO A 13 -37.07 -16.70 33.94
C PRO A 13 -36.02 -15.61 34.08
N LEU A 14 -36.43 -14.34 34.15
CA LEU A 14 -35.51 -13.22 34.32
C LEU A 14 -34.74 -13.31 35.65
N ARG A 15 -35.41 -13.70 36.74
CA ARG A 15 -34.75 -13.92 38.03
C ARG A 15 -33.78 -15.10 37.99
N THR A 16 -34.17 -16.19 37.34
CA THR A 16 -33.30 -17.36 37.14
C THR A 16 -32.05 -16.99 36.36
N TRP A 17 -32.17 -16.23 35.27
CA TRP A 17 -31.03 -15.76 34.49
C TRP A 17 -30.15 -14.78 35.25
N VAL A 18 -30.73 -13.83 35.99
CA VAL A 18 -29.97 -12.91 36.86
C VAL A 18 -29.24 -13.68 37.97
N HIS A 19 -29.83 -14.75 38.48
CA HIS A 19 -29.17 -15.59 39.47
C HIS A 19 -28.06 -16.43 38.84
N GLN A 20 -28.29 -16.99 37.66
CA GLN A 20 -27.29 -17.76 36.92
C GLN A 20 -26.09 -16.89 36.53
N ASP A 21 -26.30 -15.67 36.04
CA ASP A 21 -25.25 -14.71 35.70
C ASP A 21 -24.36 -14.36 36.91
N LYS A 22 -24.94 -14.31 38.11
CA LYS A 22 -24.21 -14.07 39.36
C LYS A 22 -23.44 -15.28 39.89
N VAL A 23 -23.85 -16.49 39.51
CA VAL A 23 -23.34 -17.75 40.10
C VAL A 23 -22.42 -18.50 39.15
N GLU A 24 -22.61 -18.36 37.84
CA GLU A 24 -21.81 -18.98 36.79
C GLU A 24 -20.78 -17.96 36.27
N PRO A 25 -19.59 -17.84 36.87
CA PRO A 25 -18.49 -17.17 36.19
C PRO A 25 -18.21 -17.93 34.90
N VAL A 26 -18.37 -17.27 33.74
CA VAL A 26 -18.10 -17.88 32.43
C VAL A 26 -16.72 -18.55 32.46
N PRO A 27 -16.63 -19.88 32.38
CA PRO A 27 -15.35 -20.56 32.51
C PRO A 27 -14.61 -20.42 31.18
N GLY A 28 -13.64 -19.51 31.19
CA GLY A 28 -12.78 -19.27 30.05
C GLY A 28 -11.71 -18.23 30.36
N ARG A 29 -10.54 -18.70 30.85
CA ARG A 29 -9.28 -17.94 30.88
C ARG A 29 -9.13 -16.84 31.93
N ARG A 30 -9.87 -16.88 33.05
CA ARG A 30 -9.56 -16.05 34.23
C ARG A 30 -8.29 -16.59 34.90
N ALA A 31 -7.36 -15.70 35.26
CA ALA A 31 -6.32 -16.10 36.20
C ALA A 31 -7.00 -16.41 37.55
N ALA A 32 -6.63 -17.50 38.20
CA ALA A 32 -7.32 -17.95 39.41
C ALA A 32 -7.32 -16.83 40.48
N GLY A 33 -8.51 -16.36 40.86
CA GLY A 33 -8.72 -15.31 41.87
C GLY A 33 -8.85 -13.88 41.34
N GLU A 34 -8.77 -13.65 40.02
CA GLU A 34 -8.95 -12.33 39.41
C GLU A 34 -10.44 -11.98 39.29
N SER A 35 -10.83 -10.81 39.78
CA SER A 35 -12.20 -10.31 39.64
C SER A 35 -12.50 -9.97 38.18
N GLU A 36 -13.78 -9.98 37.80
CA GLU A 36 -14.22 -9.63 36.43
C GLU A 36 -13.79 -8.22 36.03
N ALA A 37 -13.74 -7.29 36.99
CA ALA A 37 -13.28 -5.94 36.79
C ALA A 37 -11.78 -5.88 36.46
N GLU A 38 -10.97 -6.69 37.14
CA GLU A 38 -9.51 -6.80 36.92
C GLU A 38 -9.20 -7.46 35.57
N GLU A 39 -9.89 -8.56 35.25
CA GLU A 39 -9.78 -9.22 33.95
C GLU A 39 -10.14 -8.25 32.81
N LEU A 40 -11.25 -7.52 32.94
CA LEU A 40 -11.69 -6.54 31.95
C LEU A 40 -10.68 -5.39 31.80
N ALA A 41 -10.09 -4.92 32.90
CA ALA A 41 -9.05 -3.89 32.86
C ALA A 41 -7.79 -4.40 32.13
N ARG A 42 -7.35 -5.64 32.43
CA ARG A 42 -6.22 -6.28 31.74
C ARG A 42 -6.49 -6.41 30.25
N LEU A 43 -7.64 -6.95 29.86
CA LEU A 43 -8.02 -7.14 28.46
C LEU A 43 -8.12 -5.81 27.71
N ARG A 44 -8.61 -4.73 28.35
CA ARG A 44 -8.62 -3.39 27.74
C ARG A 44 -7.22 -2.83 27.54
N ALA A 45 -6.32 -3.01 28.51
CA ALA A 45 -4.93 -2.59 28.39
C ALA A 45 -4.21 -3.37 27.28
N GLU A 46 -4.45 -4.68 27.19
CA GLU A 46 -3.90 -5.54 26.15
C GLU A 46 -4.44 -5.16 24.76
N ASN A 47 -5.75 -4.97 24.62
CA ASN A 47 -6.36 -4.50 23.37
C ASN A 47 -5.78 -3.13 22.95
N ALA A 48 -5.61 -2.19 23.87
CA ALA A 48 -4.99 -0.90 23.58
C ALA A 48 -3.55 -1.06 23.08
N ARG A 49 -2.77 -1.96 23.68
CA ARG A 49 -1.41 -2.30 23.24
C ARG A 49 -1.41 -2.92 21.84
N LEU A 50 -2.30 -3.87 21.57
CA LEU A 50 -2.41 -4.55 20.28
C LEU A 50 -2.83 -3.58 19.17
N LEU A 51 -3.82 -2.73 19.42
CA LEU A 51 -4.25 -1.70 18.47
C LEU A 51 -3.13 -0.71 18.14
N LYS A 52 -2.25 -0.39 19.10
CA LYS A 52 -1.06 0.43 18.84
C LYS A 52 -0.07 -0.30 17.93
N ALA A 53 0.22 -1.57 18.21
CA ALA A 53 1.12 -2.38 17.40
C ALA A 53 0.59 -2.57 15.97
N GLU A 54 -0.71 -2.79 15.81
CA GLU A 54 -1.36 -2.89 14.50
C GLU A 54 -1.21 -1.61 13.68
N LYS A 55 -1.45 -0.44 14.30
CA LYS A 55 -1.25 0.86 13.65
C LYS A 55 0.20 1.09 13.20
N GLU A 56 1.17 0.60 13.96
CA GLU A 56 2.59 0.70 13.60
C GLU A 56 2.97 -0.23 12.44
N TRP A 57 2.38 -1.43 12.39
CA TRP A 57 2.66 -2.44 11.37
C TRP A 57 1.91 -2.20 10.04
N TYR A 58 0.71 -1.65 10.11
CA TYR A 58 -0.18 -1.45 8.95
C TYR A 58 0.47 -0.76 7.74
N PRO A 59 1.28 0.32 7.90
CA PRO A 59 1.93 0.97 6.77
C PRO A 59 2.93 0.06 6.04
N GLU A 60 3.64 -0.80 6.77
CA GLU A 60 4.62 -1.72 6.17
C GLU A 60 3.92 -2.87 5.44
N HIS A 61 2.86 -3.41 6.03
CA HIS A 61 2.03 -4.43 5.39
C HIS A 61 1.35 -3.91 4.11
N GLU A 62 0.80 -2.70 4.15
CA GLU A 62 0.17 -2.08 2.98
C GLU A 62 1.19 -1.82 1.86
N ILE A 63 2.42 -1.42 2.20
CA ILE A 63 3.51 -1.30 1.21
C ILE A 63 3.76 -2.65 0.52
N LEU A 64 3.90 -3.73 1.28
CA LEU A 64 4.16 -5.06 0.73
C LEU A 64 2.99 -5.56 -0.12
N ARG A 65 1.75 -5.35 0.33
CA ARG A 65 0.53 -5.68 -0.41
C ARG A 65 0.49 -4.97 -1.77
N ARG A 66 0.70 -3.65 -1.79
CA ARG A 66 0.72 -2.87 -3.05
C ARG A 66 1.91 -3.23 -3.94
N ALA A 67 3.07 -3.53 -3.37
CA ALA A 67 4.26 -3.90 -4.12
C ALA A 67 4.16 -5.29 -4.77
N ALA A 68 3.40 -6.20 -4.15
CA ALA A 68 3.18 -7.55 -4.67
C ALA A 68 2.12 -7.61 -5.78
N ALA A 69 1.17 -6.66 -5.83
CA ALA A 69 0.07 -6.68 -6.79
C ALA A 69 0.50 -6.79 -8.27
N PRO A 70 1.54 -6.08 -8.76
CA PRO A 70 2.00 -6.20 -10.15
C PRO A 70 2.74 -7.52 -10.45
N THR A 71 3.32 -8.16 -9.43
CA THR A 71 4.08 -9.42 -9.57
C THR A 71 3.18 -10.60 -9.97
N PHE A 72 1.90 -10.54 -9.63
CA PHE A 72 0.90 -11.55 -9.98
C PHE A 72 0.08 -11.19 -11.24
N ALA A 73 0.40 -10.07 -11.91
CA ALA A 73 -0.23 -9.71 -13.18
C ALA A 73 0.48 -10.42 -14.35
N PRO A 74 -0.26 -11.00 -15.31
CA PRO A 74 0.36 -11.67 -16.47
C PRO A 74 1.15 -10.68 -17.34
N GLY A 75 2.45 -10.95 -17.56
CA GLY A 75 3.32 -10.24 -18.52
C GLY A 75 4.43 -9.33 -17.95
N GLY A 76 4.76 -9.38 -16.66
CA GLY A 76 5.65 -8.39 -16.02
C GLY A 76 7.17 -8.55 -16.24
N GLU A 77 7.79 -7.61 -16.95
CA GLU A 77 9.25 -7.45 -17.02
C GLU A 77 9.81 -6.87 -15.70
N VAL A 78 10.71 -7.60 -15.03
CA VAL A 78 10.92 -7.50 -13.56
C VAL A 78 11.88 -6.37 -13.10
N ARG A 79 12.49 -5.56 -13.97
CA ARG A 79 13.66 -4.73 -13.55
C ARG A 79 13.45 -3.21 -13.42
N LEU A 80 12.26 -2.67 -13.70
CA LEU A 80 11.95 -1.23 -13.57
C LEU A 80 10.90 -0.91 -12.49
N HIS A 81 10.32 -1.91 -11.84
CA HIS A 81 9.15 -1.72 -10.99
C HIS A 81 9.44 -1.05 -9.64
N ARG A 82 10.59 -1.33 -9.00
CA ARG A 82 10.87 -0.83 -7.64
C ARG A 82 10.97 0.69 -7.56
N TRP A 83 11.66 1.33 -8.52
CA TRP A 83 11.83 2.79 -8.50
C TRP A 83 10.55 3.52 -8.90
N HIS A 84 9.75 2.93 -9.80
CA HIS A 84 8.43 3.43 -10.14
C HIS A 84 7.49 3.35 -8.94
N PHE A 85 7.40 2.18 -8.30
CA PHE A 85 6.60 1.96 -7.10
C PHE A 85 6.94 2.96 -5.98
N ILE A 86 8.23 3.16 -5.69
CA ILE A 86 8.67 4.15 -4.70
C ILE A 86 8.20 5.55 -5.10
N SER A 87 8.29 5.91 -6.39
CA SER A 87 7.84 7.21 -6.86
C SER A 87 6.33 7.37 -6.71
N ASP A 88 5.53 6.38 -7.05
CA ASP A 88 4.07 6.47 -7.04
C ASP A 88 3.52 6.54 -5.60
N ASN A 89 4.20 5.89 -4.65
CA ASN A 89 3.72 5.76 -3.27
C ASN A 89 4.47 6.67 -2.27
N ARG A 90 5.42 7.50 -2.72
CA ARG A 90 6.25 8.34 -1.82
C ARG A 90 5.45 9.35 -1.00
N ALA A 91 4.30 9.80 -1.52
CA ALA A 91 3.43 10.76 -0.84
C ALA A 91 2.76 10.12 0.38
N ASP A 92 2.36 8.85 0.26
CA ASP A 92 1.60 8.13 1.28
C ASP A 92 2.51 7.62 2.41
N PHE A 93 3.68 7.05 2.06
CA PHE A 93 4.52 6.33 3.04
C PHE A 93 5.86 7.00 3.34
N GLY A 94 6.30 7.94 2.49
CA GLY A 94 7.62 8.55 2.56
C GLY A 94 8.74 7.63 2.05
N VAL A 95 9.71 8.23 1.36
CA VAL A 95 10.84 7.51 0.72
C VAL A 95 11.66 6.68 1.72
N LYS A 96 11.85 7.18 2.95
CA LYS A 96 12.65 6.47 3.98
C LYS A 96 12.02 5.11 4.34
N ARG A 97 10.71 5.07 4.57
CA ARG A 97 9.99 3.83 4.93
C ARG A 97 9.96 2.86 3.75
N LEU A 98 9.59 3.36 2.56
CA LEU A 98 9.58 2.57 1.33
C LEU A 98 10.93 1.91 1.06
N CYS A 99 12.03 2.67 1.16
CA CYS A 99 13.37 2.12 0.98
C CYS A 99 13.72 1.03 2.00
N ARG A 100 13.33 1.20 3.27
CA ARG A 100 13.57 0.19 4.31
C ARG A 100 12.81 -1.10 4.00
N VAL A 101 11.51 -1.00 3.73
CA VAL A 101 10.64 -2.17 3.48
C VAL A 101 11.02 -2.90 2.19
N LEU A 102 11.40 -2.17 1.14
CA LEU A 102 11.75 -2.76 -0.17
C LEU A 102 13.23 -3.14 -0.34
N GLY A 103 14.03 -3.09 0.74
CA GLY A 103 15.47 -3.38 0.68
C GLY A 103 16.23 -2.50 -0.32
N ALA A 104 15.86 -1.23 -0.45
CA ALA A 104 16.46 -0.27 -1.38
C ALA A 104 17.26 0.81 -0.64
N SER A 105 18.29 1.36 -1.28
CA SER A 105 19.03 2.50 -0.71
C SER A 105 18.38 3.83 -1.10
N ARG A 106 18.29 4.77 -0.14
CA ARG A 106 17.82 6.15 -0.39
C ARG A 106 18.67 6.86 -1.45
N ALA A 107 20.00 6.71 -1.37
CA ALA A 107 20.93 7.28 -2.34
C ALA A 107 20.71 6.68 -3.74
N GLY A 108 20.43 5.37 -3.84
CA GLY A 108 20.11 4.71 -5.11
C GLY A 108 18.84 5.25 -5.74
N TYR A 109 17.79 5.49 -4.94
CA TYR A 109 16.55 6.09 -5.41
C TYR A 109 16.77 7.50 -5.99
N TYR A 110 17.44 8.38 -5.26
CA TYR A 110 17.68 9.74 -5.75
C TYR A 110 18.63 9.78 -6.96
N ARG A 111 19.62 8.88 -7.03
CA ARG A 111 20.46 8.72 -8.23
C ARG A 111 19.63 8.27 -9.44
N HIS A 112 18.68 7.36 -9.25
CA HIS A 112 17.76 6.94 -10.31
C HIS A 112 16.90 8.11 -10.80
N LEU A 113 16.33 8.91 -9.89
CA LEU A 113 15.58 10.12 -10.20
C LEU A 113 16.40 11.11 -11.03
N ALA A 114 17.65 11.38 -10.61
CA ALA A 114 18.55 12.28 -11.31
C ALA A 114 18.87 11.79 -12.74
N THR A 115 19.15 10.49 -12.90
CA THR A 115 19.41 9.89 -14.23
C THR A 115 18.16 9.95 -15.12
N ARG A 116 16.97 9.69 -14.58
CA ARG A 116 15.70 9.76 -15.33
C ARG A 116 15.38 11.19 -15.76
N ALA A 117 15.62 12.18 -14.89
CA ALA A 117 15.47 13.59 -15.23
C ALA A 117 16.44 14.02 -16.34
N ARG A 118 17.70 13.55 -16.31
CA ARG A 118 18.68 13.79 -17.38
C ARG A 118 18.22 13.19 -18.72
N ARG A 119 17.72 11.95 -18.74
CA ARG A 119 17.20 11.32 -19.98
C ARG A 119 16.03 12.09 -20.59
N ARG A 120 15.13 12.65 -19.77
CA ARG A 120 14.01 13.47 -20.25
C ARG A 120 14.43 14.83 -20.81
N ARG A 121 15.58 15.35 -20.38
CA ARG A 121 16.12 16.64 -20.85
C ARG A 121 16.92 16.53 -22.15
N VAL A 122 17.34 15.34 -22.56
CA VAL A 122 18.00 15.13 -23.87
C VAL A 122 16.89 15.18 -24.94
N PRO A 123 16.84 16.22 -25.80
CA PRO A 123 15.94 16.21 -26.93
C PRO A 123 16.35 15.06 -27.86
N GLY A 124 15.38 14.43 -28.54
CA GLY A 124 15.66 13.39 -29.51
C GLY A 124 16.71 13.88 -30.51
N ARG A 125 17.86 13.20 -30.55
CA ARG A 125 18.84 13.38 -31.63
C ARG A 125 18.22 12.74 -32.87
N GLY A 126 17.45 13.49 -33.64
CA GLY A 126 16.86 12.99 -34.88
C GLY A 126 15.57 13.65 -35.34
N GLU A 127 15.50 14.97 -35.39
CA GLU A 127 14.73 15.63 -36.44
C GLU A 127 15.70 16.57 -37.16
N ALA A 128 16.53 15.93 -38.01
CA ALA A 128 17.33 16.66 -38.97
C ALA A 128 16.36 17.29 -39.96
N ASP A 129 16.23 18.61 -39.83
CA ASP A 129 16.14 19.56 -40.93
C ASP A 129 15.76 18.95 -42.29
N ARG A 130 14.45 18.85 -42.56
CA ARG A 130 13.92 18.81 -43.93
C ARG A 130 13.56 20.23 -44.35
N GLY A 131 14.52 21.14 -44.22
CA GLY A 131 14.62 22.31 -45.09
C GLY A 131 14.99 21.83 -46.49
N GLN A 132 14.20 22.25 -47.47
CA GLN A 132 14.37 21.89 -48.88
C GLN A 132 15.72 22.42 -49.40
N ASP A 133 16.62 21.51 -49.79
CA ASP A 133 17.71 21.83 -50.70
C ASP A 133 17.14 21.87 -52.14
N PRO A 134 17.09 23.03 -52.82
CA PRO A 134 16.47 23.13 -54.16
C PRO A 134 17.36 22.57 -55.29
N CYS A 135 18.55 22.06 -54.98
CA CYS A 135 19.49 21.56 -55.99
C CYS A 135 20.02 20.19 -55.64
N HIS A 136 19.23 19.13 -55.92
CA HIS A 136 19.77 17.78 -55.97
C HIS A 136 19.53 17.14 -57.36
N PRO A 137 20.57 16.84 -58.16
CA PRO A 137 20.39 16.33 -59.51
C PRO A 137 20.23 14.81 -59.47
N ARG A 138 18.98 14.34 -59.51
CA ARG A 138 18.69 12.93 -59.83
C ARG A 138 18.23 12.80 -61.27
N ARG A 139 19.22 12.57 -62.13
CA ARG A 139 19.21 11.69 -63.31
C ARG A 139 17.92 11.64 -64.14
N ALA A 140 17.96 12.27 -65.32
CA ALA A 140 17.41 11.67 -66.53
C ALA A 140 18.47 11.75 -67.65
N PRO A 141 18.70 10.67 -68.42
CA PRO A 141 19.72 10.62 -69.46
C PRO A 141 19.16 11.00 -70.83
N TRP A 142 20.02 11.62 -71.66
CA TRP A 142 19.93 11.82 -73.13
C TRP A 142 19.28 13.10 -73.73
N ARG A 143 20.19 13.93 -74.27
CA ARG A 143 20.23 14.62 -75.60
C ARG A 143 19.25 15.76 -75.95
N CYS A 144 19.83 16.93 -76.27
CA CYS A 144 19.71 17.69 -77.54
C CYS A 144 20.86 18.72 -77.59
N ARG A 145 21.99 18.44 -78.26
CA ARG A 145 22.41 18.89 -79.62
C ARG A 145 22.48 20.43 -79.83
N SER A 146 23.72 20.92 -79.90
CA SER A 146 24.29 21.98 -80.78
C SER A 146 23.39 23.08 -81.35
N ARG A 147 23.79 24.33 -81.10
CA ARG A 147 24.11 25.30 -82.16
C ARG A 147 25.15 26.30 -81.67
#